data_AF-A0A0G0TNK9-F1
#
_entry.id   AF-A0A0G0TNK9-F1
#
_cell.length_a   1.000
_cell.length_b   1.000
_cell.length_c   1.000
_cell.angle_alpha   90.00
_cell.angle_beta   90.00
_cell.angle_gamma   90.00
#
_symmetry.space_group_name_H-M   'P 1'
#
loop_
_entity.id
_entity.type
_entity.pdbx_description
1 polymer ?
#
loop_
_entity_poly.entity_id
_entity_poly.type
_entity_poly.pdbx_seq_one_letter_code
_entity_poly.pdbx_strand_id
1 'polypeptide(L)'
;MLKINDLLKEIAKKLKDYPNLKCIILYGSYARGEAHKDSDIDLLIVLDVGKPIKELDKILKIIRSVDKETKVNIQLTNLKDKNYSLYQNVIREGIVLYGKFDIGVKELKLNPYRVINYNLAKSKPRIKVMVSKRVNGTVIKKAGGKIYRYNGLKEEKGVIVLPNSSLLLPEELSRGFMEFLDRYDVDYKQFKVWKE
;
A
#
# COMPACT_ATOMS: atom_id res chain seq x y z
N MET A 1 12.55 -23.83 27.05
CA MET A 1 12.10 -22.85 26.04
C MET A 1 11.00 -23.52 25.21
N LEU A 2 9.82 -22.93 25.14
CA LEU A 2 8.75 -23.45 24.28
C LEU A 2 9.17 -23.33 22.81
N LYS A 3 8.70 -24.23 21.94
CA LYS A 3 8.81 -23.98 20.50
C LYS A 3 8.00 -22.73 20.17
N ILE A 4 8.44 -21.95 19.20
CA ILE A 4 7.79 -20.68 18.83
C ILE A 4 6.27 -20.83 18.62
N ASN A 5 5.84 -21.88 17.93
CA ASN A 5 4.43 -22.15 17.69
C ASN A 5 3.64 -22.42 18.98
N ASP A 6 4.25 -23.07 19.97
CA ASP A 6 3.61 -23.35 21.26
C ASP A 6 3.55 -22.07 22.11
N LEU A 7 4.59 -21.24 22.06
CA LEU A 7 4.60 -19.91 22.68
C LEU A 7 3.48 -19.02 22.12
N LEU A 8 3.36 -18.93 20.80
CA LEU A 8 2.32 -18.11 20.15
C LEU A 8 0.90 -18.61 20.49
N LYS A 9 0.70 -19.93 20.55
CA LYS A 9 -0.56 -20.53 20.98
C LYS A 9 -0.90 -20.18 22.43
N GLU A 10 0.06 -20.26 23.34
CA GLU A 10 -0.15 -19.91 24.75
C GLU A 10 -0.39 -18.41 24.94
N ILE A 11 0.31 -17.53 24.21
CA ILE A 11 0.05 -16.09 24.19
C ILE A 11 -1.39 -15.82 23.73
N ALA A 12 -1.80 -16.39 22.60
CA ALA A 12 -3.15 -16.22 22.07
C ALA A 12 -4.20 -16.73 23.06
N LYS A 13 -3.97 -17.89 23.68
CA LYS A 13 -4.85 -18.48 24.69
C LYS A 13 -4.99 -17.62 25.94
N LYS A 14 -3.91 -17.00 26.42
CA LYS A 14 -3.94 -16.10 27.60
C LYS A 14 -4.62 -14.78 27.31
N LEU A 15 -4.52 -14.29 26.07
CA LEU A 15 -5.08 -13.01 25.67
C LEU A 15 -6.49 -13.11 25.12
N LYS A 16 -6.98 -14.28 24.68
CA LYS A 16 -8.29 -14.42 24.03
C LYS A 16 -9.47 -13.79 24.81
N ASP A 17 -9.40 -13.82 26.14
CA ASP A 17 -10.42 -13.32 27.06
C ASP A 17 -10.12 -11.88 27.53
N TYR A 18 -9.10 -11.23 26.97
CA TYR A 18 -8.75 -9.84 27.29
C TYR A 18 -9.88 -8.89 26.85
N PRO A 19 -10.33 -7.96 27.72
CA PRO A 19 -11.45 -7.08 27.40
C PRO A 19 -11.26 -6.31 26.09
N ASN A 20 -12.31 -6.29 25.26
CA ASN A 20 -12.36 -5.58 23.97
C ASN A 20 -11.32 -6.06 22.94
N LEU A 21 -10.70 -7.22 23.13
CA LEU A 21 -9.83 -7.82 22.12
C LEU A 21 -10.62 -8.21 20.87
N LYS A 22 -10.12 -7.80 19.70
CA LYS A 22 -10.70 -8.17 18.40
C LYS A 22 -9.83 -9.16 17.64
N CYS A 23 -8.51 -8.96 17.67
CA CYS A 23 -7.60 -9.80 16.89
C CYS A 23 -6.18 -9.78 17.46
N ILE A 24 -5.46 -10.89 17.31
CA ILE A 24 -4.02 -11.03 17.57
C ILE A 24 -3.38 -11.57 16.31
N ILE A 25 -2.35 -10.89 15.82
CA ILE A 25 -1.71 -11.21 14.54
C ILE A 25 -0.21 -11.22 14.74
N LEU A 26 0.42 -12.32 14.32
CA LEU A 26 1.86 -12.37 14.13
C LEU A 26 2.20 -11.72 12.79
N TYR A 27 3.17 -10.83 12.77
CA TYR A 27 3.73 -10.30 11.52
C TYR A 27 5.27 -10.31 11.60
N GLY A 28 5.93 -9.70 10.61
CA GLY A 28 7.38 -9.57 10.64
C GLY A 28 8.11 -10.87 10.28
N SER A 29 9.36 -10.99 10.72
CA SER A 29 10.29 -12.04 10.27
C SER A 29 9.78 -13.45 10.56
N TYR A 30 9.14 -13.67 11.71
CA TYR A 30 8.55 -14.97 12.04
C TYR A 30 7.38 -15.34 11.12
N ALA A 31 6.52 -14.38 10.77
CA ALA A 31 5.42 -14.64 9.84
C ALA A 31 5.92 -14.94 8.41
N ARG A 32 7.03 -14.30 7.99
CA ARG A 32 7.67 -14.56 6.69
C ARG A 32 8.52 -15.83 6.63
N GLY A 33 8.80 -16.47 7.77
CA GLY A 33 9.71 -17.63 7.84
C GLY A 33 11.19 -17.26 7.72
N GLU A 34 11.54 -15.99 7.93
CA GLU A 34 12.90 -15.43 7.80
C GLU A 34 13.56 -15.16 9.17
N ALA A 35 12.91 -15.53 10.27
CA ALA A 35 13.42 -15.29 11.61
C ALA A 35 14.70 -16.08 11.89
N HIS A 36 15.65 -15.42 12.56
CA HIS A 36 16.86 -16.01 13.12
C HIS A 36 16.76 -16.06 14.66
N LYS A 37 17.77 -16.66 15.32
CA LYS A 37 17.74 -16.94 16.77
C LYS A 37 17.50 -15.70 17.64
N ASP A 38 18.01 -14.55 17.23
CA ASP A 38 17.86 -13.27 17.95
C ASP A 38 16.71 -12.39 17.44
N SER A 39 15.85 -12.91 16.55
CA SER A 39 14.71 -12.15 16.04
C SER A 39 13.65 -11.94 17.13
N ASP A 40 13.10 -10.73 17.18
CA ASP A 40 11.95 -10.38 18.01
C ASP A 40 10.66 -10.96 17.41
N ILE A 41 9.69 -11.32 18.25
CA ILE A 41 8.33 -11.68 17.82
C ILE A 41 7.52 -10.39 17.69
N ASP A 42 7.10 -10.06 16.47
CA ASP A 42 6.24 -8.91 16.21
C ASP A 42 4.75 -9.29 16.27
N LEU A 43 4.02 -8.70 17.22
CA LEU A 43 2.58 -8.91 17.39
C LEU A 43 1.79 -7.61 17.19
N LEU A 44 0.79 -7.65 16.31
CA LEU A 44 -0.25 -6.63 16.25
C LEU A 44 -1.45 -7.13 17.06
N ILE A 45 -1.91 -6.32 18.00
CA ILE A 45 -3.09 -6.61 18.80
C ILE A 45 -4.11 -5.50 18.62
N VAL A 46 -5.29 -5.88 18.14
CA VAL A 46 -6.38 -4.96 17.85
C VAL A 46 -7.36 -4.95 19.02
N LEU A 47 -7.53 -3.78 19.63
CA LEU A 47 -8.44 -3.54 20.74
C LEU A 47 -9.50 -2.51 20.36
N ASP A 48 -10.75 -2.79 20.68
CA ASP A 48 -11.86 -1.86 20.48
C ASP A 48 -12.00 -0.91 21.67
N VAL A 49 -10.98 -0.07 21.83
CA VAL A 49 -10.89 0.93 22.90
C VAL A 49 -10.42 2.28 22.34
N GLY A 50 -10.73 3.36 23.04
CA GLY A 50 -10.38 4.71 22.57
C GLY A 50 -8.87 4.98 22.52
N LYS A 51 -8.08 4.41 23.45
CA LYS A 51 -6.61 4.60 23.52
C LYS A 51 -5.90 3.27 23.80
N PRO A 52 -5.67 2.43 22.77
CA PRO A 52 -5.06 1.10 22.93
C PRO A 52 -3.73 1.11 23.67
N ILE A 53 -2.90 2.14 23.46
CA ILE A 53 -1.59 2.26 24.11
C ILE A 53 -1.64 2.20 25.64
N LYS A 54 -2.77 2.58 26.26
CA LYS A 54 -2.95 2.50 27.72
C LYS A 54 -3.03 1.06 28.24
N GLU A 55 -3.27 0.09 27.37
CA GLU A 55 -3.36 -1.33 27.71
C GLU A 55 -2.02 -2.07 27.55
N LEU A 56 -0.97 -1.39 27.05
CA LEU A 56 0.34 -1.98 26.74
C LEU A 56 0.96 -2.69 27.94
N ASP A 57 1.04 -2.04 29.10
CA ASP A 57 1.67 -2.62 30.29
C ASP A 57 0.95 -3.89 30.78
N LYS A 58 -0.39 -3.92 30.68
CA LYS A 58 -1.19 -5.08 31.11
C LYS A 58 -0.98 -6.25 30.17
N ILE A 59 -1.00 -6.00 28.86
CA ILE A 59 -0.76 -7.01 27.83
C ILE A 59 0.67 -7.55 27.93
N LEU A 60 1.67 -6.68 28.10
CA LEU A 60 3.06 -7.07 28.31
C LEU A 60 3.22 -7.96 29.54
N LYS A 61 2.54 -7.64 30.66
CA LYS A 61 2.56 -8.50 31.86
C LYS A 61 1.99 -9.89 31.58
N ILE A 62 0.93 -10.00 30.80
CA ILE A 62 0.34 -11.29 30.42
C ILE A 62 1.31 -12.09 29.54
N ILE A 63 1.89 -11.47 28.51
CA ILE A 63 2.85 -12.14 27.62
C ILE A 63 4.09 -12.59 28.41
N ARG A 64 4.64 -11.72 29.28
CA ARG A 64 5.78 -12.06 30.15
C ARG A 64 5.48 -13.14 31.19
N SER A 65 4.21 -13.40 31.48
CA SER A 65 3.81 -14.54 32.34
C SER A 65 3.89 -15.87 31.59
N VAL A 66 3.84 -15.86 30.26
CA VAL A 66 4.02 -17.03 29.39
C VAL A 66 5.50 -17.28 29.15
N ASP A 67 6.24 -16.25 28.77
CA ASP A 67 7.68 -16.33 28.52
C ASP A 67 8.37 -15.00 28.81
N LYS A 68 9.44 -15.05 29.61
CA LYS A 68 10.18 -13.86 30.06
C LYS A 68 11.40 -13.53 29.19
N GLU A 69 11.91 -14.52 28.47
CA GLU A 69 13.20 -14.46 27.78
C GLU A 69 13.06 -13.97 26.34
N THR A 70 11.98 -14.38 25.67
CA THR A 70 11.74 -14.05 24.27
C THR A 70 11.33 -12.59 24.14
N LYS A 71 12.03 -11.87 23.26
CA LYS A 71 11.69 -10.49 22.94
C LYS A 71 10.43 -10.47 22.09
N VAL A 72 9.41 -9.78 22.60
CA VAL A 72 8.14 -9.57 21.90
C VAL A 72 7.95 -8.08 21.70
N ASN A 73 7.86 -7.65 20.44
CA ASN A 73 7.49 -6.31 20.05
C ASN A 73 5.98 -6.25 19.83
N ILE A 74 5.30 -5.33 20.51
CA ILE A 74 3.83 -5.25 20.49
C ILE A 74 3.39 -3.93 19.92
N GLN A 75 2.57 -3.99 18.87
CA GLN A 75 1.83 -2.85 18.36
C GLN A 75 0.36 -2.98 18.79
N LEU A 76 -0.13 -2.00 19.54
CA LEU A 76 -1.54 -1.92 19.95
C LEU A 76 -2.28 -0.91 19.09
N THR A 77 -3.41 -1.30 18.53
CA THR A 77 -4.20 -0.42 17.68
C THR A 77 -5.70 -0.63 17.83
N ASN A 78 -6.48 0.37 17.43
CA ASN A 78 -7.93 0.27 17.19
C ASN A 78 -8.26 0.55 15.72
N LEU A 79 -7.26 0.46 14.83
CA LEU A 79 -7.34 0.73 13.40
C LEU A 79 -7.63 2.19 13.01
N LYS A 80 -7.64 3.12 13.97
CA LYS A 80 -7.89 4.56 13.74
C LYS A 80 -6.62 5.42 13.76
N ASP A 81 -5.47 4.86 14.13
CA ASP A 81 -4.19 5.56 14.29
C ASP A 81 -3.48 5.89 12.95
N LYS A 82 -4.09 5.53 11.81
CA LYS A 82 -3.60 5.83 10.45
C LYS A 82 -2.21 5.25 10.14
N ASN A 83 -1.80 4.17 10.82
CA ASN A 83 -0.53 3.49 10.53
C ASN A 83 -0.64 2.57 9.28
N TYR A 84 -0.84 3.18 8.11
CA TYR A 84 -1.15 2.49 6.86
C TYR A 84 -0.07 1.49 6.43
N SER A 85 1.20 1.89 6.53
CA SER A 85 2.33 1.02 6.16
C SER A 85 2.39 -0.24 7.02
N LEU A 86 2.17 -0.11 8.34
CA LEU A 86 2.07 -1.27 9.23
C LEU A 86 0.91 -2.19 8.82
N TYR A 87 -0.27 -1.62 8.57
CA TYR A 87 -1.43 -2.41 8.18
C TYR A 87 -1.25 -3.14 6.85
N GLN A 88 -0.59 -2.52 5.88
CA GLN A 88 -0.26 -3.19 4.62
C GLN A 88 0.70 -4.35 4.82
N ASN A 89 1.73 -4.19 5.66
CA ASN A 89 2.63 -5.28 6.00
C ASN A 89 1.87 -6.43 6.69
N VAL A 90 0.98 -6.09 7.61
CA VAL A 90 0.14 -7.08 8.32
C VAL A 90 -0.84 -7.78 7.38
N ILE A 91 -1.44 -7.08 6.41
CA ILE A 91 -2.31 -7.72 5.40
C ILE A 91 -1.52 -8.66 4.51
N ARG A 92 -0.31 -8.26 4.10
CA ARG A 92 0.52 -9.04 3.17
C ARG A 92 1.10 -10.30 3.81
N GLU A 93 1.51 -10.21 5.07
CA GLU A 93 2.38 -11.22 5.71
C GLU A 93 1.77 -11.80 6.98
N GLY A 94 0.74 -11.19 7.54
CA GLY A 94 0.26 -11.50 8.88
C GLY A 94 -0.39 -12.88 9.00
N ILE A 95 -0.07 -13.58 10.09
CA ILE A 95 -0.72 -14.83 10.49
C ILE A 95 -1.65 -14.51 11.67
N VAL A 96 -2.95 -14.65 11.45
CA VAL A 96 -3.95 -14.46 12.50
C VAL A 96 -3.85 -15.58 13.52
N LEU A 97 -3.50 -15.22 14.76
CA LEU A 97 -3.41 -16.16 15.88
C LEU A 97 -4.75 -16.28 16.62
N TYR A 98 -5.55 -15.21 16.62
CA TYR A 98 -6.87 -15.17 17.24
C TYR A 98 -7.76 -14.09 16.61
N GLY A 99 -9.07 -14.36 16.56
CA GLY A 99 -10.09 -13.41 16.12
C GLY A 99 -10.12 -13.21 14.61
N LYS A 100 -10.55 -12.02 14.18
CA LYS A 100 -10.65 -11.66 12.77
C LYS A 100 -10.07 -10.28 12.52
N PHE A 101 -9.17 -10.17 11.55
CA PHE A 101 -8.61 -8.89 11.14
C PHE A 101 -9.47 -8.28 10.04
N ASP A 102 -10.38 -7.39 10.44
CA ASP A 102 -11.25 -6.65 9.52
C ASP A 102 -10.77 -5.20 9.41
N ILE A 103 -10.08 -4.90 8.31
CA ILE A 103 -9.71 -3.54 7.92
C ILE A 103 -10.33 -3.23 6.55
N GLY A 104 -11.05 -2.12 6.46
CA GLY A 104 -11.65 -1.72 5.19
C GLY A 104 -10.61 -1.14 4.22
N VAL A 105 -10.94 -1.17 2.93
CA VAL A 105 -10.06 -0.68 1.86
C VAL A 105 -9.84 0.83 1.96
N LYS A 106 -10.82 1.59 2.47
CA LYS A 106 -10.71 3.05 2.66
C LYS A 106 -9.65 3.39 3.71
N GLU A 107 -9.50 2.52 4.69
CA GLU A 107 -8.58 2.61 5.80
C GLU A 107 -7.14 2.30 5.39
N LEU A 108 -6.89 1.84 4.16
CA LEU A 108 -5.53 1.64 3.62
C LEU A 108 -5.04 2.82 2.77
N LYS A 109 -5.90 3.81 2.48
CA LYS A 109 -5.60 4.96 1.61
C LYS A 109 -4.94 4.61 0.27
N LEU A 110 -5.19 3.40 -0.22
CA LEU A 110 -4.65 2.94 -1.48
C LEU A 110 -5.41 3.59 -2.63
N ASN A 111 -4.77 4.55 -3.29
CA ASN A 111 -5.32 5.20 -4.46
C ASN A 111 -5.05 4.34 -5.71
N PRO A 112 -6.05 4.11 -6.57
CA PRO A 112 -5.86 3.34 -7.79
C PRO A 112 -5.13 4.17 -8.84
N TYR A 113 -4.10 3.58 -9.41
CA TYR A 113 -3.29 4.11 -10.49
C TYR A 113 -3.14 3.07 -11.60
N ARG A 114 -2.72 3.52 -12.78
CA ARG A 114 -2.31 2.64 -13.87
C ARG A 114 -0.95 3.02 -14.41
N VAL A 115 -0.13 2.02 -14.64
CA VAL A 115 1.01 2.14 -15.54
C VAL A 115 0.51 1.85 -16.95
N ILE A 116 0.66 2.81 -17.85
CA ILE A 116 0.34 2.67 -19.27
C ILE A 116 1.64 2.76 -20.05
N ASN A 117 1.99 1.68 -20.74
CA ASN A 117 3.13 1.61 -21.65
C ASN A 117 2.60 1.58 -23.09
N TYR A 118 2.86 2.62 -23.87
CA TYR A 118 2.33 2.76 -25.24
C TYR A 118 3.44 2.64 -26.28
N ASN A 119 3.12 2.05 -27.43
CA ASN A 119 4.06 1.83 -28.51
C ASN A 119 3.71 2.66 -29.74
N LEU A 120 4.63 3.55 -30.13
CA LEU A 120 4.45 4.43 -31.27
C LEU A 120 5.18 3.95 -32.54
N ALA A 121 5.90 2.83 -32.51
CA ALA A 121 6.78 2.40 -33.61
C ALA A 121 6.04 2.33 -34.95
N LYS A 122 4.85 1.73 -34.95
CA LYS A 122 3.98 1.55 -36.13
C LYS A 122 3.09 2.76 -36.43
N SER A 123 3.02 3.74 -35.54
CA SER A 123 2.13 4.90 -35.69
C SER A 123 2.66 5.91 -36.71
N LYS A 124 1.73 6.55 -37.44
CA LYS A 124 2.05 7.63 -38.40
C LYS A 124 2.74 8.81 -37.69
N PRO A 125 3.63 9.58 -38.35
CA PRO A 125 4.33 10.72 -37.74
C PRO A 125 3.39 11.74 -37.05
N ARG A 126 2.23 12.01 -37.66
CA ARG A 126 1.21 12.88 -37.07
C ARG A 126 0.69 12.36 -35.73
N ILE A 127 0.50 11.05 -35.58
CA ILE A 127 0.05 10.41 -34.34
C ILE A 127 1.14 10.51 -33.27
N LYS A 128 2.40 10.25 -33.63
CA LYS A 128 3.56 10.42 -32.73
C LYS A 128 3.60 11.82 -32.13
N VAL A 129 3.38 12.84 -32.97
CA VAL A 129 3.30 14.23 -32.52
C VAL A 129 2.09 14.44 -31.61
N MET A 130 0.89 13.97 -31.98
CA MET A 130 -0.32 14.13 -31.14
C MET A 130 -0.15 13.51 -29.75
N VAL A 131 0.37 12.28 -29.67
CA VAL A 131 0.65 11.60 -28.39
C VAL A 131 1.68 12.40 -27.60
N SER A 132 2.79 12.82 -28.22
CA SER A 132 3.80 13.64 -27.54
C SER A 132 3.21 14.95 -26.99
N LYS A 133 2.34 15.64 -27.75
CA LYS A 133 1.67 16.86 -27.27
C LYS A 133 0.71 16.57 -26.10
N ARG A 134 -0.02 15.46 -26.16
CA ARG A 134 -0.94 15.05 -25.09
C ARG A 134 -0.20 14.73 -23.79
N VAL A 135 0.97 14.10 -23.89
CA VAL A 135 1.79 13.74 -22.73
C VAL A 135 2.60 14.92 -22.22
N ASN A 136 3.30 15.64 -23.10
CA ASN A 136 4.31 16.63 -22.74
C ASN A 136 3.81 18.08 -22.77
N GLY A 137 2.59 18.32 -23.21
CA GLY A 137 2.07 19.66 -23.45
C GLY A 137 2.63 20.27 -24.74
N THR A 138 2.28 21.53 -25.00
CA THR A 138 2.75 22.28 -26.17
C THR A 138 2.79 23.77 -25.89
N VAL A 139 3.77 24.46 -26.47
CA VAL A 139 3.82 25.93 -26.50
C VAL A 139 3.66 26.39 -27.94
N ILE A 140 2.72 27.29 -28.19
CA ILE A 140 2.43 27.87 -29.51
C ILE A 140 2.76 29.36 -29.46
N LYS A 141 3.63 29.82 -30.36
CA LYS A 141 3.90 31.25 -30.58
C LYS A 141 3.09 31.73 -31.78
N LYS A 142 2.30 32.80 -31.61
CA LYS A 142 1.52 33.44 -32.69
C LYS A 142 2.19 34.73 -33.17
N ALA A 143 1.79 35.17 -34.36
CA ALA A 143 2.16 36.48 -34.91
C ALA A 143 1.84 37.59 -33.90
N GLY A 144 2.78 38.53 -33.71
CA GLY A 144 2.70 39.55 -32.66
C GLY A 144 3.26 39.13 -31.29
N GLY A 145 4.02 38.03 -31.21
CA GLY A 145 4.77 37.64 -30.01
C GLY A 145 3.96 36.95 -28.90
N LYS A 146 2.65 36.73 -29.09
CA LYS A 146 1.79 36.05 -28.10
C LYS A 146 2.16 34.58 -27.96
N ILE A 147 2.33 34.11 -26.72
CA ILE A 147 2.69 32.72 -26.39
C ILE A 147 1.52 32.04 -25.68
N TYR A 148 1.07 30.89 -26.18
CA TYR A 148 0.04 30.05 -25.57
C TYR A 148 0.68 28.74 -25.10
N ARG A 149 0.52 28.41 -23.82
CA ARG A 149 0.96 27.13 -23.24
C ARG A 149 -0.26 26.24 -23.01
N TYR A 150 -0.18 25.02 -23.49
CA TYR A 150 -1.14 23.95 -23.26
C TYR A 150 -0.46 22.88 -22.43
N ASN A 151 -0.97 22.62 -21.23
CA ASN A 151 -0.46 21.57 -20.37
C ASN A 151 -0.76 20.18 -20.95
N GLY A 152 0.17 19.25 -20.80
CA GLY A 152 -0.04 17.83 -21.06
C GLY A 152 -0.28 17.07 -19.76
N LEU A 153 -0.35 15.75 -19.90
CA LEU A 153 -0.54 14.86 -18.76
C LEU A 153 0.60 14.94 -17.75
N LYS A 154 1.84 15.23 -18.16
CA LYS A 154 2.98 15.29 -17.22
C LYS A 154 2.85 16.44 -16.20
N GLU A 155 2.05 17.45 -16.51
CA GLU A 155 1.78 18.57 -15.60
C GLU A 155 0.60 18.29 -14.64
N GLU A 156 -0.15 17.20 -14.84
CA GLU A 156 -1.28 16.84 -14.00
C GLU A 156 -0.83 16.25 -12.66
N LYS A 157 -1.60 16.53 -11.59
CA LYS A 157 -1.26 16.08 -10.24
C LYS A 157 -1.24 14.55 -10.17
N GLY A 158 -0.13 14.01 -9.66
CA GLY A 158 0.04 12.57 -9.45
C GLY A 158 0.49 11.80 -10.69
N VAL A 159 0.66 12.45 -11.84
CA VAL A 159 1.21 11.80 -13.02
C VAL A 159 2.73 11.71 -12.92
N ILE A 160 3.27 10.53 -13.23
CA ILE A 160 4.72 10.32 -13.31
C ILE A 160 5.05 9.80 -14.71
N VAL A 161 5.93 10.51 -15.41
CA VAL A 161 6.49 10.03 -16.68
C VAL A 161 7.59 9.03 -16.36
N LEU A 162 7.44 7.83 -16.90
CA LEU A 162 8.39 6.74 -16.76
C LEU A 162 9.15 6.55 -18.09
N PRO A 163 10.34 5.92 -18.08
CA PRO A 163 11.07 5.60 -19.29
C PRO A 163 10.27 4.70 -20.26
N ASN A 164 10.77 4.56 -21.48
CA ASN A 164 10.24 3.64 -22.49
C ASN A 164 8.76 3.88 -22.82
N SER A 165 8.36 5.14 -23.02
CA SER A 165 6.98 5.51 -23.37
C SER A 165 5.96 5.02 -22.35
N SER A 166 6.27 5.18 -21.07
CA SER A 166 5.42 4.74 -19.97
C SER A 166 4.95 5.91 -19.12
N LEU A 167 3.73 5.81 -18.57
CA LEU A 167 3.15 6.79 -17.66
C LEU A 167 2.51 6.07 -16.49
N LEU A 168 2.77 6.53 -15.27
CA LEU A 168 1.95 6.22 -14.11
C LEU A 168 0.90 7.32 -13.94
N LEU A 169 -0.37 6.95 -14.03
CA LEU A 169 -1.50 7.87 -14.04
C LEU A 169 -2.48 7.50 -12.93
N PRO A 170 -3.06 8.48 -12.20
CA PRO A 170 -4.26 8.24 -11.40
C PRO A 170 -5.35 7.58 -12.26
N GLU A 171 -6.15 6.67 -11.68
CA GLU A 171 -7.18 5.93 -12.41
C GLU A 171 -8.11 6.85 -13.23
N GLU A 172 -8.49 7.99 -12.64
CA GLU A 172 -9.36 9.01 -13.24
C GLU A 172 -8.79 9.58 -14.55
N LEU A 173 -7.49 9.85 -14.59
CA LEU A 173 -6.80 10.36 -15.78
C LEU A 173 -6.46 9.23 -16.77
N SER A 174 -6.21 8.02 -16.26
CA SER A 174 -5.81 6.88 -17.07
C SER A 174 -6.86 6.51 -18.12
N ARG A 175 -8.16 6.60 -17.78
CA ARG A 175 -9.27 6.27 -18.68
C ARG A 175 -9.27 7.15 -19.92
N GLY A 176 -9.20 8.46 -19.74
CA GLY A 176 -9.20 9.41 -20.86
C GLY A 176 -7.94 9.32 -21.72
N PHE A 177 -6.80 8.87 -21.17
CA PHE A 177 -5.60 8.61 -21.97
C PHE A 177 -5.71 7.32 -22.79
N MET A 178 -6.25 6.24 -22.21
CA MET A 178 -6.51 4.99 -22.94
C MET A 178 -7.48 5.21 -24.10
N GLU A 179 -8.61 5.87 -23.86
CA GLU A 179 -9.59 6.21 -24.92
C GLU A 179 -8.97 7.04 -26.04
N PHE A 180 -8.02 7.93 -25.71
CA PHE A 180 -7.26 8.68 -26.70
C PHE A 180 -6.34 7.78 -27.52
N LEU A 181 -5.63 6.83 -26.91
CA LEU A 181 -4.77 5.88 -27.61
C LEU A 181 -5.59 4.95 -28.53
N ASP A 182 -6.71 4.42 -28.02
CA ASP A 182 -7.65 3.57 -28.77
C ASP A 182 -8.18 4.30 -30.02
N ARG A 183 -8.57 5.57 -29.88
CA ARG A 183 -9.05 6.41 -30.99
C ARG A 183 -8.06 6.52 -32.14
N TYR A 184 -6.76 6.46 -31.84
CA TYR A 184 -5.69 6.60 -32.83
C TYR A 184 -4.99 5.27 -33.16
N ASP A 185 -5.58 4.13 -32.76
CA ASP A 185 -5.06 2.79 -33.02
C ASP A 185 -3.60 2.65 -32.55
N VAL A 186 -3.33 3.13 -31.33
CA VAL A 186 -2.02 3.04 -30.69
C VAL A 186 -2.00 1.88 -29.71
N ASP A 187 -1.18 0.87 -30.00
CA ASP A 187 -0.96 -0.27 -29.12
C ASP A 187 -0.45 0.18 -27.74
N TYR A 188 -1.02 -0.37 -26.67
CA TYR A 188 -0.52 -0.16 -25.32
C TYR A 188 -0.75 -1.37 -24.39
N LYS A 189 0.07 -1.46 -23.35
CA LYS A 189 -0.12 -2.34 -22.20
C LYS A 189 -0.51 -1.52 -21.00
N GLN A 190 -1.31 -2.10 -20.12
CA GLN A 190 -1.71 -1.46 -18.87
C GLN A 190 -1.58 -2.39 -17.66
N PHE A 191 -1.18 -1.81 -16.53
CA PHE A 191 -1.07 -2.50 -15.26
C PHE A 191 -1.75 -1.65 -14.19
N LYS A 192 -2.67 -2.26 -13.43
CA LYS A 192 -3.25 -1.61 -12.25
C LYS A 192 -2.24 -1.66 -11.11
N VAL A 193 -2.07 -0.53 -10.44
CA VAL A 193 -1.21 -0.42 -9.27
C VAL A 193 -1.92 0.42 -8.22
N TRP A 194 -1.71 0.08 -6.95
CA TRP A 194 -2.26 0.84 -5.83
C TRP A 194 -1.12 1.57 -5.15
N LYS A 195 -1.29 2.87 -4.95
CA LYS A 195 -0.27 3.75 -4.38
C LYS A 195 -0.85 4.53 -3.21
N GLU A 196 -0.08 4.60 -2.12
CA GLU A 196 -0.35 5.47 -0.97
C GLU A 196 -0.28 6.97 -1.34
#